data_AF-W6TL40-F1
#
_entry.id   AF-W6TL40-F1
#
_cell.length_a   1.000
_cell.length_b   1.000
_cell.length_c   1.000
_cell.angle_alpha   90.00
_cell.angle_beta   90.00
_cell.angle_gamma   90.00
#
_symmetry.space_group_name_H-M   'P 1'
#
loop_
_entity.id
_entity.type
_entity.pdbx_description
1 polymer ?
#
loop_
_entity_poly.entity_id
_entity_poly.type
_entity_poly.pdbx_seq_one_letter_code
_entity_poly.pdbx_strand_id
1 'polypeptide(L)'
;MTHLINPEDLLNNSKNTIVFEHDEKLKEHLLNLFSTGISVDCAEGEFGELMCCLPRVKSDHLNYNNLFRIIIMNFMDPLDFDVRAVKKSCVHIVSDKMKIIPFETMNIFYRDNKIDVIREKLNERFKLMQ
;
A
#
# COMPACT_ATOMS: atom_id res chain seq x y z
N MET A 1 -19.12 -6.21 3.99
CA MET A 1 -19.60 -5.03 3.24
C MET A 1 -20.74 -5.35 2.30
N THR A 2 -20.73 -6.50 1.60
CA THR A 2 -21.84 -6.94 0.72
C THR A 2 -23.19 -7.07 1.43
N HIS A 3 -23.23 -7.39 2.72
CA HIS A 3 -24.47 -7.42 3.53
C HIS A 3 -25.10 -6.03 3.72
N LEU A 4 -24.33 -4.94 3.59
CA LEU A 4 -24.86 -3.57 3.74
C LEU A 4 -25.55 -3.08 2.46
N ILE A 5 -25.52 -3.89 1.41
CA ILE A 5 -26.16 -3.60 0.13
C ILE A 5 -27.43 -4.44 0.05
N ASN A 6 -28.57 -3.81 -0.23
CA ASN A 6 -29.83 -4.51 -0.44
C ASN A 6 -29.66 -5.49 -1.62
N PRO A 7 -29.89 -6.80 -1.43
CA PRO A 7 -29.70 -7.81 -2.47
C PRO A 7 -30.48 -7.51 -3.75
N GLU A 8 -31.66 -6.90 -3.63
CA GLU A 8 -32.46 -6.54 -4.80
C GLU A 8 -31.82 -5.45 -5.66
N ASP A 9 -31.11 -4.51 -5.04
CA ASP A 9 -30.42 -3.45 -5.78
C ASP A 9 -29.19 -3.99 -6.54
N LEU A 10 -28.54 -5.02 -6.00
CA LEU A 10 -27.47 -5.76 -6.69
C LEU A 10 -28.00 -6.58 -7.87
N LEU A 11 -29.16 -7.22 -7.70
CA LEU A 11 -29.71 -8.15 -8.71
C LEU A 11 -30.48 -7.42 -9.83
N ASN A 12 -31.09 -6.27 -9.53
CA ASN A 12 -31.95 -5.56 -10.49
C ASN A 12 -31.24 -4.42 -11.24
N ASN A 13 -30.16 -3.86 -10.69
CA ASN A 13 -29.45 -2.70 -11.28
C ASN A 13 -28.03 -3.00 -11.78
N SER A 14 -27.49 -4.21 -11.55
CA SER A 14 -26.17 -4.55 -12.08
C SER A 14 -26.25 -5.04 -13.53
N LYS A 15 -25.54 -4.36 -14.43
CA LYS A 15 -25.11 -4.99 -15.68
C LYS A 15 -24.22 -6.19 -15.32
N ASN A 16 -24.36 -7.30 -16.05
CA ASN A 16 -23.63 -8.57 -15.88
C ASN A 16 -22.41 -8.50 -14.93
N THR A 17 -22.62 -8.98 -13.71
CA THR A 17 -21.61 -9.11 -12.64
C THR A 17 -20.47 -10.10 -12.95
N ILE A 18 -20.51 -10.73 -14.12
CA ILE A 18 -19.49 -11.68 -14.59
C ILE A 18 -18.25 -10.94 -15.12
N VAL A 19 -18.36 -9.67 -15.55
CA VAL A 19 -17.22 -8.92 -16.11
C VAL A 19 -17.21 -7.47 -15.64
N PHE A 20 -17.03 -7.26 -14.34
CA PHE A 20 -16.78 -5.92 -13.77
C PHE A 20 -15.53 -5.24 -14.37
N GLU A 21 -14.57 -6.02 -14.86
CA GLU A 21 -13.31 -5.55 -15.45
C GLU A 21 -13.48 -4.76 -16.76
N HIS A 22 -14.64 -4.88 -17.43
CA HIS A 22 -14.96 -4.16 -18.66
C HIS A 22 -15.77 -2.88 -18.41
N ASP A 23 -16.14 -2.59 -17.16
CA ASP A 23 -16.75 -1.31 -16.81
C ASP A 23 -15.66 -0.25 -16.67
N GLU A 24 -15.55 0.59 -17.70
CA GLU A 24 -14.53 1.64 -17.82
C GLU A 24 -14.63 2.67 -16.68
N LYS A 25 -15.84 2.93 -16.16
CA LYS A 25 -16.03 3.83 -15.01
C LYS A 25 -15.53 3.19 -13.73
N LEU A 26 -15.83 1.91 -13.49
CA LEU A 26 -15.35 1.21 -12.30
C LEU A 26 -13.82 1.14 -12.28
N LYS A 27 -13.22 0.89 -13.45
CA LYS A 27 -11.76 0.83 -13.61
C LYS A 27 -11.09 2.17 -13.29
N GLU A 28 -11.67 3.29 -13.74
CA GLU A 28 -11.18 4.64 -13.45
C GLU A 28 -11.18 4.94 -11.95
N HIS A 29 -12.29 4.66 -11.27
CA HIS A 29 -12.40 4.87 -9.82
C HIS A 29 -11.50 3.92 -9.01
N LEU A 30 -11.30 2.67 -9.45
CA LEU A 30 -10.33 1.75 -8.83
C LEU A 30 -8.90 2.30 -8.98
N LEU A 31 -8.54 2.76 -10.17
CA LEU A 31 -7.23 3.34 -10.42
C LEU A 31 -7.00 4.59 -9.58
N ASN A 32 -8.01 5.45 -9.44
CA ASN A 32 -7.94 6.62 -8.58
C ASN A 32 -7.76 6.21 -7.11
N LEU A 33 -8.65 5.36 -6.58
CA LEU A 33 -8.65 4.93 -5.18
C LEU A 33 -7.34 4.25 -4.74
N PHE A 34 -6.76 3.42 -5.61
CA PHE A 34 -5.51 2.69 -5.35
C PHE A 34 -4.26 3.43 -5.86
N SER A 35 -4.39 4.64 -6.39
CA SER A 35 -3.25 5.47 -6.80
C SER A 35 -2.52 6.00 -5.56
N THR A 36 -1.18 6.05 -5.64
CA THR A 36 -0.27 6.48 -4.57
C THR A 36 -0.42 7.96 -4.16
N GLY A 37 -1.35 8.71 -4.75
CA GLY A 37 -1.59 10.14 -4.51
C GLY A 37 -2.78 10.48 -3.61
N ILE A 38 -3.63 9.52 -3.25
CA ILE A 38 -4.81 9.80 -2.42
C ILE A 38 -4.42 9.79 -0.93
N SER A 39 -4.61 10.95 -0.28
CA SER A 39 -4.58 11.06 1.17
C SER A 39 -5.79 10.35 1.79
N VAL A 40 -5.64 9.92 3.04
CA VAL A 40 -6.66 9.14 3.77
C VAL A 40 -8.03 9.83 3.84
N ASP A 41 -8.05 11.16 3.87
CA ASP A 41 -9.26 11.98 3.91
C ASP A 41 -9.98 12.05 2.55
N CYS A 42 -9.24 11.93 1.43
CA CYS A 42 -9.81 11.89 0.08
C CYS A 42 -10.32 10.50 -0.31
N ALA A 43 -9.80 9.44 0.33
CA ALA A 43 -10.21 8.07 0.05
C ALA A 43 -11.68 7.80 0.40
N GLU A 44 -12.24 8.47 1.41
CA GLU A 44 -13.65 8.30 1.80
C GLU A 44 -14.61 8.81 0.71
N GLY A 45 -14.27 9.94 0.07
CA GLY A 45 -15.01 10.50 -1.07
C GLY A 45 -14.92 9.62 -2.32
N GLU A 46 -13.69 9.24 -2.69
CA GLU A 46 -13.40 8.42 -3.89
C GLU A 46 -13.94 6.98 -3.75
N PHE A 47 -13.97 6.44 -2.53
CA PHE A 47 -14.66 5.16 -2.24
C PHE A 47 -16.17 5.28 -2.48
N GLY A 48 -16.77 6.42 -2.16
CA GLY A 48 -18.17 6.73 -2.49
C GLY A 48 -18.44 6.83 -3.98
N GLU A 49 -17.45 7.26 -4.77
CA GLU A 49 -17.54 7.38 -6.23
C GLU A 49 -17.29 6.04 -6.95
N LEU A 50 -16.42 5.17 -6.42
CA LEU A 50 -16.32 3.76 -6.85
C LEU A 50 -17.67 3.03 -6.69
N MET A 51 -18.47 3.45 -5.70
CA MET A 51 -19.84 3.03 -5.48
C MET A 51 -20.86 3.82 -6.30
N CYS A 52 -20.49 4.47 -7.41
CA CYS A 52 -21.44 5.06 -8.36
C CYS A 52 -22.20 3.98 -9.16
N CYS A 53 -21.57 2.82 -9.37
CA CYS A 53 -22.14 1.67 -10.07
C CYS A 53 -22.72 0.61 -9.11
N LEU A 54 -22.61 0.83 -7.79
CA LEU A 54 -23.18 -0.01 -6.74
C LEU A 54 -24.09 0.88 -5.86
N PRO A 55 -25.04 0.32 -5.10
CA PRO A 55 -25.86 1.13 -4.21
C PRO A 55 -24.97 1.83 -3.19
N ARG A 56 -25.16 3.15 -2.97
CA ARG A 56 -24.36 3.92 -2.01
C ARG A 56 -24.49 3.30 -0.62
N VAL A 57 -23.45 2.62 -0.17
CA VAL A 57 -23.38 2.05 1.18
C VAL A 57 -23.01 3.15 2.16
N LYS A 58 -24.01 3.86 2.67
CA LYS A 58 -23.84 4.66 3.89
C LYS A 58 -24.04 3.75 5.09
N SER A 59 -23.03 3.68 5.94
CA SER A 59 -23.12 3.02 7.24
C SER A 59 -22.48 3.93 8.27
N ASP A 60 -23.25 4.32 9.29
CA ASP A 60 -22.77 5.13 10.42
C ASP A 60 -21.63 4.44 11.19
N HIS A 61 -21.45 3.13 10.96
CA HIS A 61 -20.40 2.34 11.55
C HIS A 61 -19.16 2.22 10.68
N LEU A 62 -19.17 2.55 9.39
CA LEU A 62 -17.98 2.41 8.53
C LEU A 62 -17.07 3.61 8.73
N ASN A 63 -16.18 3.54 9.72
CA ASN A 63 -15.26 4.60 10.13
C ASN A 63 -13.82 4.09 10.10
N TYR A 64 -12.83 4.98 10.13
CA TYR A 64 -11.42 4.57 10.07
C TYR A 64 -11.04 3.53 11.13
N ASN A 65 -11.68 3.59 12.30
CA ASN A 65 -11.43 2.69 13.42
C ASN A 65 -11.84 1.23 13.16
N ASN A 66 -12.64 0.95 12.12
CA ASN A 66 -13.06 -0.40 11.78
C ASN A 66 -12.70 -0.82 10.34
N LEU A 67 -11.69 -0.17 9.76
CA LEU A 67 -11.07 -0.59 8.50
C LEU A 67 -9.96 -1.62 8.75
N PHE A 68 -10.06 -2.77 8.10
CA PHE A 68 -8.96 -3.74 8.01
C PHE A 68 -8.18 -3.50 6.71
N ARG A 69 -6.91 -3.08 6.81
CA ARG A 69 -6.06 -2.76 5.65
C ARG A 69 -5.05 -3.87 5.40
N ILE A 70 -5.03 -4.38 4.17
CA ILE A 70 -3.96 -5.25 3.67
C ILE A 70 -3.04 -4.39 2.82
N ILE A 71 -1.76 -4.31 3.18
CA ILE A 71 -0.73 -3.61 2.40
C ILE A 71 0.26 -4.67 1.90
N ILE A 72 0.43 -4.74 0.58
CA ILE A 72 1.45 -5.57 -0.05
C ILE A 72 2.53 -4.62 -0.54
N MET A 73 3.73 -4.75 0.01
CA MET A 73 4.89 -3.96 -0.38
C MET A 73 6.01 -4.88 -0.85
N ASN A 74 6.74 -4.46 -1.87
CA ASN A 74 7.88 -5.20 -2.37
C ASN A 74 9.12 -4.93 -1.50
N PHE A 75 10.01 -5.91 -1.41
CA PHE A 75 11.37 -5.64 -0.92
C PHE A 75 12.22 -5.16 -2.10
N MET A 76 13.00 -4.11 -1.89
CA MET A 76 13.99 -3.69 -2.88
C MET A 76 15.07 -4.75 -3.02
N ASP A 77 15.66 -4.81 -4.20
CA ASP A 77 16.81 -5.60 -4.57
C ASP A 77 17.97 -4.71 -5.07
N PRO A 78 19.18 -5.26 -5.30
CA PRO A 78 20.31 -4.45 -5.76
C PRO A 78 20.14 -3.80 -7.15
N LEU A 79 19.22 -4.27 -7.99
CA LEU A 79 18.96 -3.77 -9.35
C LEU A 79 17.95 -2.63 -9.35
N ASP A 80 16.96 -2.65 -8.45
CA ASP A 80 15.88 -1.64 -8.35
C ASP A 80 16.06 -0.65 -7.18
N PHE A 81 17.17 -0.75 -6.45
CA PHE A 81 17.45 0.10 -5.30
C PHE A 81 17.50 1.60 -5.65
N ASP A 82 16.51 2.38 -5.16
CA ASP A 82 16.51 3.85 -5.22
C ASP A 82 16.47 4.49 -3.83
N VAL A 83 17.56 5.16 -3.46
CA VAL A 83 17.69 5.90 -2.21
C VAL A 83 16.62 6.99 -2.01
N ARG A 84 16.09 7.58 -3.08
CA ARG A 84 15.02 8.59 -2.98
C ARG A 84 13.70 7.95 -2.59
N ALA A 85 13.40 6.76 -3.12
CA ALA A 85 12.23 5.99 -2.73
C ALA A 85 12.33 5.57 -1.26
N VAL A 86 13.50 5.07 -0.83
CA VAL A 86 13.76 4.73 0.58
C VAL A 86 13.49 5.90 1.53
N LYS A 87 13.90 7.13 1.16
CA LYS A 87 13.65 8.33 1.98
C LYS A 87 12.17 8.73 2.08
N LYS A 88 11.33 8.27 1.15
CA LYS A 88 9.88 8.50 1.15
C LYS A 88 9.09 7.32 1.72
N SER A 89 9.77 6.26 2.16
CA SER A 89 9.12 5.07 2.72
C SER A 89 8.29 5.46 3.94
N CYS A 90 7.08 4.90 4.05
CA CYS A 90 6.16 5.17 5.15
C CYS A 90 6.04 3.98 6.12
N VAL A 91 6.52 2.81 5.71
CA VAL A 91 6.50 1.58 6.52
C VAL A 91 7.90 1.27 7.01
N HIS A 92 8.02 1.22 8.33
CA HIS A 92 9.30 1.02 9.00
C HIS A 92 9.18 -0.10 10.03
N ILE A 93 10.28 -0.82 10.24
CA ILE A 93 10.43 -1.79 11.31
C ILE A 93 11.51 -1.32 12.28
N VAL A 94 11.40 -1.77 13.53
CA VAL A 94 12.41 -1.51 14.57
C VAL A 94 13.37 -2.69 14.59
N SER A 95 14.65 -2.43 14.40
CA SER A 95 15.69 -3.46 14.50
C SER A 95 15.96 -3.82 15.97
N ASP A 96 16.58 -4.98 16.16
CA ASP A 96 17.18 -5.44 17.42
C ASP A 96 18.02 -4.39 18.16
N LYS A 97 18.76 -3.55 17.42
CA LYS A 97 19.59 -2.44 17.91
C LYS A 97 18.79 -1.14 18.13
N MET A 98 17.46 -1.22 18.22
CA MET A 98 16.54 -0.09 18.45
C MET A 98 16.69 1.02 17.41
N LYS A 99 16.87 0.64 16.14
CA LYS A 99 16.93 1.57 15.01
C LYS A 99 15.69 1.41 14.12
N ILE A 100 15.14 2.54 13.68
CA ILE A 100 14.06 2.57 12.69
C ILE A 100 14.69 2.34 11.32
N ILE A 101 14.22 1.30 10.62
CA ILE A 101 14.70 0.94 9.29
C ILE A 101 13.51 0.84 8.31
N PRO A 102 13.63 1.38 7.09
CA PRO A 102 12.60 1.22 6.06
C PRO A 102 12.40 -0.25 5.71
N PHE A 103 11.15 -0.73 5.73
CA PHE A 103 10.84 -2.15 5.56
C PHE A 103 11.38 -2.73 4.24
N GLU A 104 11.24 -1.97 3.16
CA GLU A 104 11.64 -2.37 1.81
C GLU A 104 13.15 -2.67 1.71
N THR A 105 13.96 -2.10 2.61
CA THR A 105 15.42 -2.29 2.62
C THR A 105 15.91 -3.51 3.40
N MET A 106 14.99 -4.25 4.04
CA MET A 106 15.32 -5.35 4.95
C MET A 106 16.19 -6.42 4.29
N ASN A 107 15.83 -6.90 3.10
CA ASN A 107 16.53 -8.00 2.43
C ASN A 107 17.96 -7.66 1.98
N ILE A 108 18.18 -6.41 1.57
CA ILE A 108 19.48 -5.93 1.09
C ILE A 108 20.42 -5.72 2.28
N PHE A 109 19.97 -4.98 3.29
CA PHE A 109 20.87 -4.46 4.32
C PHE A 109 20.77 -5.19 5.64
N TYR A 110 19.58 -5.54 6.12
CA TYR A 110 19.39 -5.86 7.55
C TYR A 110 19.14 -7.33 7.83
N ARG A 111 18.66 -8.09 6.85
CA ARG A 111 18.45 -9.54 6.96
C ARG A 111 19.76 -10.23 7.32
N ASP A 112 19.69 -11.16 8.27
CA ASP A 112 20.83 -11.96 8.74
C ASP A 112 22.05 -11.12 9.17
N ASN A 113 21.82 -9.92 9.71
CA ASN A 113 22.86 -8.99 10.16
C ASN A 113 23.86 -8.55 9.05
N LYS A 114 23.46 -8.59 7.77
CA LYS A 114 24.30 -8.17 6.63
C LYS A 114 24.89 -6.78 6.77
N ILE A 115 24.21 -5.87 7.47
CA ILE A 115 24.62 -4.48 7.64
C ILE A 115 25.97 -4.37 8.36
N ASP A 116 26.26 -5.31 9.27
CA ASP A 116 27.50 -5.28 10.04
C ASP A 116 28.71 -5.59 9.14
N VAL A 117 28.58 -6.59 8.25
CA VAL A 117 29.59 -6.92 7.23
C VAL A 117 29.80 -5.77 6.25
N ILE A 118 28.72 -5.11 5.82
CA ILE A 118 28.80 -3.96 4.90
C ILE A 118 29.55 -2.80 5.56
N ARG A 119 29.24 -2.49 6.82
CA ARG A 119 29.89 -1.43 7.59
C ARG A 119 31.37 -1.70 7.81
N GLU A 120 31.74 -2.95 8.10
CA GLU A 120 33.14 -3.35 8.23
C GLU A 120 33.93 -3.08 6.95
N LYS A 121 33.44 -3.55 5.80
CA LYS A 121 34.07 -3.31 4.49
C LYS A 121 34.16 -1.83 4.13
N LEU A 122 33.12 -1.05 4.44
CA LEU A 122 33.14 0.39 4.23
C LEU A 122 34.24 1.05 5.08
N ASN A 123 34.33 0.70 6.36
CA ASN A 123 35.34 1.26 7.27
C ASN A 123 36.77 0.93 6.82
N GLU A 124 37.02 -0.29 6.35
CA GLU A 124 38.33 -0.65 5.76
C GLU A 124 38.64 0.20 4.52
N ARG A 125 37.67 0.36 3.63
CA ARG A 125 37.83 1.16 2.41
C ARG A 125 38.07 2.64 2.71
N PHE A 126 37.42 3.20 3.72
CA PHE A 126 37.67 4.57 4.17
C PHE A 126 39.05 4.74 4.79
N LYS A 127 39.56 3.75 5.51
CA LYS A 127 40.94 3.75 6.04
C LYS A 127 42.00 3.70 4.93
N LEU A 128 41.72 3.02 3.81
CA LEU A 128 42.63 2.95 2.66
C LEU A 128 42.64 4.21 1.78
N MET A 129 41.68 5.13 1.99
CA MET A 129 41.61 6.41 1.27
C MET A 129 42.15 7.60 2.09
N GLN A 130 42.64 7.36 3.30
CA GLN A 130 43.38 8.32 4.13
C GLN A 130 44.87 7.99 4.11
#